data_AF-A0A950HGR1-F1
#
_entry.id   AF-A0A950HGR1-F1
#
_cell.length_a   1.000
_cell.length_b   1.000
_cell.length_c   1.000
_cell.angle_alpha   90.00
_cell.angle_beta   90.00
_cell.angle_gamma   90.00
#
_symmetry.space_group_name_H-M   'P 1'
#
loop_
_entity.id
_entity.type
_entity.pdbx_description
1 polymer ?
#
loop_
_entity_poly.entity_id
_entity_poly.type
_entity_poly.pdbx_seq_one_letter_code
_entity_poly.pdbx_strand_id
1 'polypeptide(L)'
;GVSADGLFTGVLAWGVALVAIGAARRRLDIPALAAGVSGGLLLGATLFLSYGLVLAGLLPVAVAVTARRLAPLLVAGAGVVAVVATFVTAGFWWLEGYQRVTVRYYQPGEYGLERPYGYWVWADLACLAVVLGPAGTAGLRRVLTPERAHPRALVLLCAAAALAVLVADLSGLSKAEVERIWLPFAVWLLPAAGLLPARRARWWLAAQAVLALAVNHLLLTTW
;
A
#
# COMPACT_ATOMS: atom_id res chain seq x y z
N GLY A 1 -2.55 2.56 20.31
CA GLY A 1 -1.64 1.48 19.90
C GLY A 1 -0.51 2.05 19.09
N VAL A 2 0.73 1.63 19.34
CA VAL A 2 1.84 1.86 18.41
C VAL A 2 1.67 0.81 17.31
N SER A 3 0.90 1.11 16.24
CA SER A 3 0.59 0.08 15.25
C SER A 3 1.84 -0.27 14.45
N ALA A 4 2.17 -1.56 14.38
CA ALA A 4 3.23 -2.07 13.51
C ALA A 4 3.01 -1.64 12.06
N ASP A 5 1.76 -1.42 11.66
CA ASP A 5 1.37 -0.95 10.34
C ASP A 5 1.93 0.43 10.03
N GLY A 6 2.08 1.32 11.02
CA GLY A 6 2.72 2.62 10.85
C GLY A 6 4.21 2.47 10.49
N LEU A 7 4.91 1.54 11.15
CA LEU A 7 6.28 1.18 10.82
C LEU A 7 6.36 0.57 9.40
N PHE A 8 5.47 -0.37 9.07
CA PHE A 8 5.45 -1.02 7.76
C PHE A 8 5.19 -0.02 6.63
N THR A 9 4.25 0.90 6.87
CA THR A 9 3.94 2.02 5.99
C THR A 9 5.16 2.92 5.77
N GLY A 10 5.87 3.25 6.86
CA GLY A 10 7.10 4.06 6.79
C GLY A 10 8.21 3.38 5.99
N VAL A 11 8.45 2.09 6.22
CA VAL A 11 9.46 1.30 5.48
C VAL A 11 9.10 1.23 4.00
N LEU A 12 7.84 0.94 3.67
CA LEU A 12 7.35 0.93 2.30
C LEU A 12 7.51 2.30 1.63
N ALA A 13 7.08 3.38 2.29
CA ALA A 13 7.15 4.74 1.77
C ALA A 13 8.59 5.15 1.46
N TRP A 14 9.53 4.88 2.36
CA TRP A 14 10.95 5.14 2.13
C TRP A 14 11.54 4.27 1.01
N GLY A 15 11.15 2.99 0.93
CA GLY A 15 11.54 2.11 -0.17
C GLY A 15 11.16 2.67 -1.53
N VAL A 16 9.88 3.04 -1.70
CA VAL A 16 9.37 3.64 -2.94
C VAL A 16 10.00 5.01 -3.20
N ALA A 17 10.18 5.85 -2.19
CA ALA A 17 10.80 7.17 -2.32
C ALA A 17 12.24 7.09 -2.82
N LEU A 18 13.04 6.16 -2.28
CA LEU A 18 14.43 5.96 -2.71
C LEU A 18 14.52 5.46 -4.16
N VAL A 19 13.61 4.57 -4.56
CA VAL A 19 13.49 4.16 -5.98
C VAL A 19 13.13 5.36 -6.87
N ALA A 20 12.22 6.23 -6.42
CA ALA A 20 11.85 7.44 -7.14
C ALA A 20 13.00 8.45 -7.24
N ILE A 21 13.79 8.62 -6.17
CA ILE A 21 14.99 9.46 -6.17
C ILE A 21 16.01 8.92 -7.19
N GLY A 22 16.26 7.61 -7.20
CA GLY A 22 17.12 6.99 -8.21
C GLY A 22 16.60 7.15 -9.64
N ALA A 23 15.28 7.07 -9.83
CA ALA A 23 14.62 7.22 -11.12
C ALA A 23 14.57 8.65 -11.65
N ALA A 24 14.56 9.65 -10.77
CA ALA A 24 14.60 11.06 -11.15
C ALA A 24 15.95 11.49 -11.73
N ARG A 25 17.03 10.73 -11.48
CA ARG A 25 18.36 11.03 -12.01
C ARG A 25 18.46 10.61 -13.48
N ARG A 26 19.15 11.41 -14.30
CA ARG A 26 19.31 11.15 -15.75
C ARG A 26 20.27 9.99 -16.07
N ARG A 27 21.24 9.74 -15.19
CA ARG A 27 22.26 8.68 -15.33
C ARG A 27 22.14 7.68 -14.19
N LEU A 28 22.76 6.51 -14.33
CA LEU A 28 22.88 5.52 -13.26
C LEU A 28 24.20 5.75 -12.51
N ASP A 29 24.31 6.91 -11.88
CA ASP A 29 25.50 7.29 -11.10
C ASP A 29 25.51 6.61 -9.73
N ILE A 30 26.61 6.72 -8.99
CA ILE A 30 26.76 6.11 -7.66
C ILE A 30 25.59 6.48 -6.71
N PRO A 31 25.12 7.74 -6.65
CA PRO A 31 23.94 8.07 -5.84
C PRO A 31 22.65 7.39 -6.33
N ALA A 32 22.43 7.28 -7.64
CA ALA A 32 21.27 6.56 -8.17
C ALA A 32 21.31 5.06 -7.81
N LEU A 33 22.50 4.46 -7.88
CA LEU A 33 22.73 3.07 -7.48
C LEU A 33 22.48 2.88 -6.00
N ALA A 34 23.06 3.73 -5.15
CA ALA A 34 22.86 3.67 -3.70
C ALA A 34 21.38 3.84 -3.32
N ALA A 35 20.69 4.81 -3.91
CA ALA A 35 19.26 5.00 -3.68
C ALA A 35 18.44 3.79 -4.16
N GLY A 36 18.73 3.26 -5.36
CA GLY A 36 18.06 2.08 -5.89
C GLY A 36 18.24 0.85 -5.01
N VAL A 37 19.48 0.54 -4.61
CA VAL A 37 19.79 -0.62 -3.74
C VAL A 37 19.14 -0.44 -2.37
N SER A 38 19.30 0.71 -1.72
CA SER A 38 18.68 0.97 -0.41
C SER A 38 17.14 0.91 -0.48
N GLY A 39 16.54 1.44 -1.55
CA GLY A 39 15.11 1.31 -1.80
C GLY A 39 14.70 -0.16 -1.98
N GLY A 40 15.48 -0.92 -2.73
CA GLY A 40 15.32 -2.35 -2.91
C GLY A 40 15.41 -3.16 -1.62
N LEU A 41 16.37 -2.83 -0.75
CA LEU A 41 16.53 -3.48 0.56
C LEU A 41 15.31 -3.22 1.45
N LEU A 42 14.81 -1.98 1.51
CA LEU A 42 13.59 -1.66 2.27
C LEU A 42 12.36 -2.36 1.70
N LEU A 43 12.19 -2.37 0.37
CA LEU A 43 11.10 -3.08 -0.30
C LEU A 43 11.19 -4.60 -0.07
N GLY A 44 12.39 -5.16 -0.10
CA GLY A 44 12.63 -6.57 0.24
C GLY A 44 12.24 -6.85 1.69
N ALA A 45 12.59 -5.96 2.62
CA ALA A 45 12.19 -6.09 4.02
C ALA A 45 10.67 -6.07 4.19
N THR A 46 9.93 -5.26 3.41
CA THR A 46 8.46 -5.24 3.51
C THR A 46 7.82 -6.60 3.25
N LEU A 47 8.40 -7.45 2.38
CA LEU A 47 7.92 -8.81 2.15
C LEU A 47 7.93 -9.64 3.44
N PHE A 48 8.89 -9.43 4.33
CA PHE A 48 9.03 -10.16 5.58
C PHE A 48 8.38 -9.46 6.78
N LEU A 49 7.86 -8.24 6.60
CA LEU A 49 7.04 -7.54 7.59
C LEU A 49 5.58 -7.94 7.51
N SER A 50 5.04 -8.06 6.28
CA SER A 50 3.67 -8.53 6.04
C SER A 50 3.55 -9.13 4.64
N TYR A 51 2.90 -10.29 4.54
CA TYR A 51 2.70 -11.00 3.27
C TYR A 51 1.92 -10.17 2.23
N GLY A 52 0.97 -9.34 2.68
CA GLY A 52 0.19 -8.47 1.80
C GLY A 52 1.01 -7.40 1.08
N LEU A 53 2.18 -7.02 1.63
CA LEU A 53 3.06 -6.01 1.03
C LEU A 53 3.77 -6.48 -0.23
N VAL A 54 3.65 -7.75 -0.61
CA VAL A 54 4.04 -8.21 -1.95
C VAL A 54 3.35 -7.39 -3.06
N LEU A 55 2.09 -7.00 -2.85
CA LEU A 55 1.33 -6.19 -3.80
C LEU A 55 1.80 -4.73 -3.84
N ALA A 56 2.48 -4.26 -2.81
CA ALA A 56 3.08 -2.93 -2.80
C ALA A 56 4.23 -2.79 -3.82
N GLY A 57 4.72 -3.90 -4.39
CA GLY A 57 5.61 -3.92 -5.55
C GLY A 57 5.04 -3.21 -6.79
N LEU A 58 3.73 -2.98 -6.86
CA LEU A 58 3.11 -2.16 -7.92
C LEU A 58 3.52 -0.68 -7.86
N LEU A 59 3.87 -0.16 -6.67
CA LEU A 59 4.28 1.23 -6.48
C LEU A 59 5.63 1.57 -7.14
N PRO A 60 6.74 0.83 -6.92
CA PRO A 60 7.99 1.09 -7.63
C PRO A 60 7.86 0.82 -9.15
N VAL A 61 6.95 -0.06 -9.58
CA VAL A 61 6.59 -0.20 -11.01
C VAL A 61 5.95 1.08 -11.53
N ALA A 62 4.98 1.67 -10.82
CA ALA A 62 4.38 2.95 -11.19
C ALA A 62 5.41 4.09 -11.25
N VAL A 63 6.40 4.09 -10.36
CA VAL A 63 7.55 5.02 -10.41
C VAL A 63 8.34 4.81 -11.72
N ALA A 64 8.69 3.58 -12.06
CA ALA A 64 9.45 3.26 -13.27
C ALA A 64 8.69 3.65 -14.56
N VAL A 65 7.38 3.38 -14.60
CA VAL A 65 6.50 3.78 -15.71
C VAL A 65 6.41 5.30 -15.84
N THR A 66 6.30 6.01 -14.71
CA THR A 66 6.27 7.49 -14.68
C THR A 66 7.57 8.08 -15.18
N ALA A 67 8.71 7.57 -14.69
CA ALA A 67 10.05 8.01 -15.09
C ALA A 67 10.46 7.52 -16.49
N ARG A 68 9.68 6.58 -17.08
CA ARG A 68 9.99 5.88 -18.33
C ARG A 68 11.37 5.21 -18.31
N ARG A 69 11.75 4.66 -17.16
CA ARG A 69 13.09 4.11 -16.93
C ARG A 69 13.03 2.89 -16.03
N LEU A 70 13.44 1.74 -16.56
CA LEU A 70 13.44 0.47 -15.83
C LEU A 70 14.71 0.26 -14.98
N ALA A 71 15.83 0.91 -15.32
CA ALA A 71 17.10 0.65 -14.65
C ALA A 71 17.07 0.82 -13.10
N PRO A 72 16.47 1.89 -12.52
CA PRO A 72 16.34 2.00 -11.07
C PRO A 72 15.51 0.88 -10.44
N LEU A 73 14.47 0.41 -11.14
CA LEU A 73 13.65 -0.72 -10.69
C LEU A 73 14.44 -2.02 -10.68
N LEU A 74 15.29 -2.26 -11.68
CA LEU A 74 16.18 -3.43 -11.73
C LEU A 74 17.21 -3.41 -10.59
N VAL A 75 17.78 -2.24 -10.32
CA VAL A 75 18.72 -2.04 -9.19
C VAL A 75 18.02 -2.30 -7.86
N ALA A 76 16.79 -1.81 -7.68
CA ALA A 76 15.98 -2.12 -6.51
C ALA A 76 15.68 -3.62 -6.42
N GLY A 77 15.42 -4.28 -7.56
CA GLY A 77 15.25 -5.72 -7.63
C GLY A 77 16.45 -6.49 -7.06
N ALA A 78 17.68 -6.02 -7.30
CA ALA A 78 18.88 -6.63 -6.70
C ALA A 78 18.87 -6.52 -5.16
N GLY A 79 18.44 -5.39 -4.60
CA GLY A 79 18.26 -5.22 -3.16
C GLY A 79 17.19 -6.15 -2.58
N VAL A 80 16.05 -6.29 -3.27
CA VAL A 80 14.99 -7.23 -2.87
C VAL A 80 15.52 -8.66 -2.84
N VAL A 81 16.21 -9.09 -3.91
CA VAL A 81 16.81 -10.42 -4.01
C VAL A 81 17.82 -10.66 -2.88
N ALA A 82 18.63 -9.67 -2.51
CA ALA A 82 19.59 -9.80 -1.42
C ALA A 82 18.90 -10.07 -0.06
N VAL A 83 17.80 -9.36 0.24
CA VAL A 83 17.02 -9.60 1.46
C VAL A 83 16.39 -11.00 1.43
N VAL A 84 15.72 -11.36 0.34
CA VAL A 84 15.11 -12.68 0.18
C VAL A 84 16.16 -13.77 0.34
N ALA A 85 17.30 -13.65 -0.33
CA ALA A 85 18.39 -14.61 -0.23
C ALA A 85 18.88 -14.76 1.22
N THR A 86 19.00 -13.66 1.97
CA THR A 86 19.41 -13.69 3.38
C THR A 86 18.44 -14.53 4.22
N PHE A 87 17.13 -14.30 4.10
CA PHE A 87 16.12 -15.10 4.82
C PHE A 87 16.12 -16.57 4.38
N VAL A 88 16.27 -16.84 3.08
CA VAL A 88 16.37 -18.21 2.56
C VAL A 88 17.59 -18.94 3.14
N THR A 89 18.75 -18.29 3.15
CA THR A 89 19.97 -18.87 3.73
C THR A 89 19.89 -19.04 5.25
N ALA A 90 19.07 -18.24 5.92
CA ALA A 90 18.74 -18.39 7.33
C ALA A 90 17.67 -19.47 7.60
N GLY A 91 17.21 -20.18 6.56
CA GLY A 91 16.24 -21.29 6.67
C GLY A 91 14.78 -20.87 6.63
N PHE A 92 14.47 -19.64 6.21
CA PHE A 92 13.10 -19.14 6.11
C PHE A 92 12.66 -18.99 4.65
N TRP A 93 11.73 -19.86 4.20
CA TRP A 93 11.11 -19.77 2.89
C TRP A 93 9.77 -19.03 2.96
N TRP A 94 9.66 -17.90 2.24
CA TRP A 94 8.51 -17.01 2.32
C TRP A 94 7.18 -17.70 1.98
N LEU A 95 7.14 -18.53 0.94
CA LEU A 95 5.90 -19.22 0.55
C LEU A 95 5.42 -20.23 1.59
N GLU A 96 6.36 -20.90 2.29
CA GLU A 96 5.99 -21.80 3.37
C GLU A 96 5.38 -21.00 4.53
N GLY A 97 6.00 -19.88 4.90
CA GLY A 97 5.45 -18.97 5.90
C GLY A 97 4.05 -18.48 5.55
N TYR A 98 3.83 -18.09 4.30
CA TYR A 98 2.51 -17.67 3.79
C TYR A 98 1.46 -18.78 3.91
N GLN A 99 1.80 -20.01 3.51
CA GLN A 99 0.91 -21.17 3.62
C GLN A 99 0.55 -21.46 5.09
N ARG A 100 1.54 -21.42 5.99
CA ARG A 100 1.34 -21.67 7.43
C ARG A 100 0.41 -20.64 8.06
N VAL A 101 0.58 -19.37 7.71
CA VAL A 101 -0.29 -18.27 8.17
C VAL A 101 -1.71 -18.45 7.62
N THR A 102 -1.84 -18.80 6.34
CA THR A 102 -3.15 -19.10 5.74
C THR A 102 -3.87 -20.19 6.52
N VAL A 103 -3.21 -21.33 6.80
CA VAL A 103 -3.80 -22.42 7.60
C VAL A 103 -4.26 -21.93 8.97
N ARG A 104 -3.49 -21.05 9.63
CA ARG A 104 -3.85 -20.48 10.92
C ARG A 104 -5.17 -19.70 10.87
N TYR A 105 -5.41 -18.89 9.84
CA TYR A 105 -6.68 -18.14 9.72
C TYR A 105 -7.92 -19.03 9.56
N TYR A 106 -7.74 -20.30 9.18
CA TYR A 106 -8.82 -21.26 9.03
C TYR A 106 -8.88 -22.25 10.21
N GLN A 107 -8.21 -21.96 11.33
CA GLN A 107 -8.34 -22.78 12.53
C GLN A 107 -9.70 -22.52 13.23
N PRO A 108 -10.27 -23.52 13.93
CA PRO A 108 -11.48 -23.32 14.72
C PRO A 108 -11.32 -22.19 15.74
N GLY A 109 -12.26 -21.25 15.75
CA GLY A 109 -12.26 -20.07 16.63
C GLY A 109 -11.56 -18.82 16.04
N GLU A 110 -10.99 -18.92 14.85
CA GLU A 110 -10.44 -17.77 14.12
C GLU A 110 -11.49 -17.18 13.17
N TYR A 111 -11.55 -15.84 13.09
CA TYR A 111 -12.55 -15.13 12.29
C TYR A 111 -12.52 -15.48 10.79
N GLY A 112 -11.37 -15.92 10.27
CA GLY A 112 -11.21 -16.35 8.88
C GLY A 112 -12.05 -17.58 8.52
N LEU A 113 -12.38 -18.42 9.51
CA LEU A 113 -13.31 -19.55 9.38
C LEU A 113 -14.78 -19.09 9.62
N GLU A 114 -15.00 -18.21 10.60
CA GLU A 114 -16.35 -17.84 11.05
C GLU A 114 -17.14 -16.98 10.06
N ARG A 115 -16.45 -16.09 9.32
CA ARG A 115 -17.11 -15.14 8.41
C ARG A 115 -16.98 -15.60 6.95
N PRO A 116 -18.06 -15.55 6.14
CA PRO A 116 -18.01 -15.93 4.74
C PRO A 116 -17.05 -15.02 3.97
N TYR A 117 -16.44 -15.54 2.90
CA TYR A 117 -15.48 -14.77 2.11
C TYR A 117 -16.02 -13.42 1.61
N GLY A 118 -17.27 -13.39 1.15
CA GLY A 118 -17.92 -12.16 0.69
C GLY A 118 -18.03 -11.09 1.77
N TYR A 119 -18.09 -11.45 3.06
CA TYR A 119 -18.05 -10.47 4.14
C TYR A 119 -16.74 -9.68 4.10
N TRP A 120 -15.60 -10.37 3.97
CA TRP A 120 -14.28 -9.76 3.96
C TRP A 120 -14.13 -8.81 2.77
N VAL A 121 -14.46 -9.26 1.56
CA VAL A 121 -14.40 -8.40 0.35
C VAL A 121 -15.13 -7.07 0.53
N TRP A 122 -16.34 -7.08 1.10
CA TRP A 122 -17.13 -5.85 1.25
C TRP A 122 -16.79 -5.06 2.51
N ALA A 123 -16.51 -5.72 3.63
CA ALA A 123 -16.13 -5.06 4.87
C ALA A 123 -14.80 -4.31 4.71
N ASP A 124 -13.84 -4.91 4.01
CA ASP A 124 -12.52 -4.36 3.74
C ASP A 124 -12.61 -3.06 2.92
N LEU A 125 -13.35 -3.10 1.81
CA LEU A 125 -13.60 -1.93 0.98
C LEU A 125 -14.39 -0.85 1.71
N ALA A 126 -15.35 -1.23 2.56
CA ALA A 126 -16.09 -0.28 3.39
C ALA A 126 -15.18 0.40 4.42
N CYS A 127 -14.35 -0.37 5.12
CA CYS A 127 -13.35 0.14 6.05
C CYS A 127 -12.36 1.08 5.35
N LEU A 128 -11.84 0.71 4.17
CA LEU A 128 -10.98 1.60 3.39
C LEU A 128 -11.71 2.89 3.02
N ALA A 129 -12.96 2.81 2.56
CA ALA A 129 -13.73 3.99 2.20
C ALA A 129 -13.92 4.95 3.40
N VAL A 130 -14.12 4.39 4.60
CA VAL A 130 -14.18 5.17 5.85
C VAL A 130 -12.83 5.78 6.20
N VAL A 131 -11.72 5.03 6.07
CA VAL A 131 -10.35 5.51 6.32
C VAL A 131 -9.95 6.64 5.37
N LEU A 132 -10.25 6.50 4.07
CA LEU A 132 -10.01 7.55 3.07
C LEU A 132 -10.95 8.73 3.24
N GLY A 133 -12.14 8.47 3.78
CA GLY A 133 -13.23 9.40 3.96
C GLY A 133 -13.76 10.04 2.67
N PRO A 134 -14.62 11.07 2.77
CA PRO A 134 -15.35 11.59 1.62
C PRO A 134 -14.43 12.22 0.57
N ALA A 135 -13.36 12.87 1.00
CA ALA A 135 -12.44 13.52 0.06
C ALA A 135 -11.55 12.52 -0.67
N GLY A 136 -11.04 11.49 0.03
CA GLY A 136 -10.21 10.46 -0.58
C GLY A 136 -11.02 9.61 -1.58
N THR A 137 -12.22 9.19 -1.20
CA THR A 137 -13.13 8.42 -2.07
C THR A 137 -13.56 9.23 -3.31
N ALA A 138 -13.93 10.50 -3.15
CA ALA A 138 -14.23 11.37 -4.29
C ALA A 138 -13.01 11.64 -5.18
N GLY A 139 -11.83 11.77 -4.57
CA GLY A 139 -10.55 11.89 -5.27
C GLY A 139 -10.21 10.67 -6.10
N LEU A 140 -10.50 9.46 -5.59
CA LEU A 140 -10.22 8.20 -6.30
C LEU A 140 -11.01 8.10 -7.62
N ARG A 141 -12.22 8.66 -7.69
CA ARG A 141 -12.95 8.78 -8.96
C ARG A 141 -12.17 9.57 -10.01
N ARG A 142 -11.42 10.62 -9.61
CA ARG A 142 -10.57 11.43 -10.50
C ARG A 142 -9.31 10.71 -10.97
N VAL A 143 -8.90 9.66 -10.26
CA VAL A 143 -7.81 8.76 -10.69
C VAL A 143 -8.31 7.85 -11.82
N LEU A 144 -9.55 7.37 -11.74
CA LEU A 144 -10.19 6.53 -12.78
C LEU A 144 -10.58 7.31 -14.04
N THR A 145 -10.88 8.60 -13.89
CA THR A 145 -11.16 9.51 -15.02
C THR A 145 -10.14 10.66 -15.04
N PRO A 146 -8.86 10.38 -15.37
CA PRO A 146 -7.80 11.37 -15.27
C PRO A 146 -7.93 12.45 -16.34
N GLU A 147 -7.81 13.71 -15.93
CA GLU A 147 -7.75 14.86 -16.84
C GLU A 147 -6.31 15.19 -17.21
N ARG A 148 -6.08 15.84 -18.36
CA ARG A 148 -4.72 16.20 -18.83
C ARG A 148 -3.93 17.06 -17.84
N ALA A 149 -4.63 17.86 -17.02
CA ALA A 149 -4.01 18.71 -16.01
C ALA A 149 -3.54 17.94 -14.76
N HIS A 150 -4.00 16.70 -14.56
CA HIS A 150 -3.63 15.93 -13.37
C HIS A 150 -2.17 15.44 -13.47
N PRO A 151 -1.39 15.54 -12.38
CA PRO A 151 -0.03 15.00 -12.36
C PRO A 151 -0.04 13.49 -12.61
N ARG A 152 0.55 13.05 -13.73
CA ARG A 152 0.59 11.63 -14.13
C ARG A 152 1.17 10.72 -13.04
N ALA A 153 2.22 11.18 -12.35
CA ALA A 153 2.85 10.43 -11.26
C ALA A 153 1.87 10.10 -10.14
N LEU A 154 1.08 11.09 -9.71
CA LEU A 154 0.09 10.95 -8.66
C LEU A 154 -1.01 9.97 -9.10
N VAL A 155 -1.56 10.14 -10.30
CA VAL A 155 -2.59 9.24 -10.85
C VAL A 155 -2.09 7.80 -10.89
N LEU A 156 -0.86 7.55 -11.38
CA LEU A 156 -0.32 6.20 -11.48
C LEU A 156 -0.02 5.56 -10.12
N LEU A 157 0.48 6.33 -9.15
CA LEU A 157 0.72 5.83 -7.79
C LEU A 157 -0.60 5.48 -7.09
N CYS A 158 -1.61 6.37 -7.17
CA CYS A 158 -2.92 6.09 -6.61
C CYS A 158 -3.58 4.89 -7.32
N ALA A 159 -3.46 4.78 -8.64
CA ALA A 159 -3.99 3.64 -9.40
C ALA A 159 -3.29 2.33 -9.03
N ALA A 160 -1.97 2.34 -8.83
CA ALA A 160 -1.21 1.18 -8.37
C ALA A 160 -1.63 0.73 -6.97
N ALA A 161 -1.83 1.68 -6.03
CA ALA A 161 -2.33 1.37 -4.70
C ALA A 161 -3.77 0.82 -4.73
N ALA A 162 -4.64 1.40 -5.56
CA ALA A 162 -6.02 0.92 -5.72
C ALA A 162 -6.06 -0.47 -6.35
N LEU A 163 -5.20 -0.73 -7.33
CA LEU A 163 -5.06 -2.06 -7.93
C LEU A 163 -4.52 -3.07 -6.91
N ALA A 164 -3.53 -2.70 -6.09
CA ALA A 164 -3.02 -3.56 -5.02
C ALA A 164 -4.14 -3.95 -4.05
N VAL A 165 -4.94 -2.97 -3.61
CA VAL A 165 -6.12 -3.18 -2.78
C VAL A 165 -7.11 -4.16 -3.43
N LEU A 166 -7.51 -3.92 -4.68
CA LEU A 166 -8.47 -4.78 -5.37
C LEU A 166 -7.95 -6.20 -5.55
N VAL A 167 -6.66 -6.36 -5.88
CA VAL A 167 -6.03 -7.67 -5.99
C VAL A 167 -5.98 -8.35 -4.62
N ALA A 168 -5.69 -7.62 -3.54
CA ALA A 168 -5.68 -8.16 -2.18
C ALA A 168 -7.06 -8.71 -1.79
N ASP A 169 -8.12 -7.94 -2.05
CA ASP A 169 -9.50 -8.31 -1.74
C ASP A 169 -9.97 -9.52 -2.54
N LEU A 170 -9.74 -9.51 -3.85
CA LEU A 170 -10.26 -10.54 -4.75
C LEU A 170 -9.48 -11.85 -4.65
N SER A 171 -8.20 -11.80 -4.28
CA SER A 171 -7.37 -13.01 -4.06
C SER A 171 -7.53 -13.60 -2.66
N GLY A 172 -8.13 -12.85 -1.72
CA GLY A 172 -8.25 -13.23 -0.33
C GLY A 172 -6.97 -13.05 0.48
N LEU A 173 -5.96 -12.36 -0.06
CA LEU A 173 -4.77 -11.94 0.67
C LEU A 173 -5.09 -10.99 1.84
N SER A 174 -6.22 -10.28 1.77
CA SER A 174 -6.69 -9.40 2.86
C SER A 174 -7.55 -10.10 3.91
N LYS A 175 -7.99 -11.34 3.62
CA LYS A 175 -8.94 -12.07 4.45
C LYS A 175 -8.35 -12.29 5.85
N ALA A 176 -9.12 -11.91 6.88
CA ALA A 176 -8.75 -12.02 8.30
C ALA A 176 -7.53 -11.18 8.75
N GLU A 177 -7.02 -10.27 7.91
CA GLU A 177 -5.89 -9.36 8.20
C GLU A 177 -6.27 -7.86 8.08
N VAL A 178 -7.56 -7.60 7.98
CA VAL A 178 -8.16 -6.31 7.55
C VAL A 178 -7.75 -5.12 8.41
N GLU A 179 -7.58 -5.28 9.70
CA GLU A 179 -7.25 -4.15 10.58
C GLU A 179 -5.77 -3.73 10.48
N ARG A 180 -4.91 -4.56 9.87
CA ARG A 180 -3.44 -4.38 9.89
C ARG A 180 -2.84 -3.99 8.55
N ILE A 181 -3.38 -4.47 7.43
CA ILE A 181 -2.68 -4.35 6.14
C ILE A 181 -3.04 -3.12 5.29
N TRP A 182 -4.07 -2.35 5.66
CA TRP A 182 -4.60 -1.32 4.76
C TRP A 182 -3.88 0.02 4.89
N LEU A 183 -3.33 0.35 6.05
CA LEU A 183 -2.62 1.61 6.25
C LEU A 183 -1.46 1.81 5.24
N PRO A 184 -0.63 0.79 4.97
CA PRO A 184 0.41 0.87 3.94
C PRO A 184 -0.08 1.23 2.54
N PHE A 185 -1.34 0.95 2.20
CA PHE A 185 -1.92 1.29 0.90
C PHE A 185 -2.77 2.57 0.95
N ALA A 186 -3.51 2.80 2.03
CA ALA A 186 -4.39 3.95 2.20
C ALA A 186 -3.63 5.28 2.08
N VAL A 187 -2.41 5.36 2.63
CA VAL A 187 -1.58 6.57 2.53
C VAL A 187 -1.24 6.97 1.09
N TRP A 188 -1.22 6.02 0.14
CA TRP A 188 -0.99 6.29 -1.28
C TRP A 188 -2.27 6.69 -2.02
N LEU A 189 -3.44 6.43 -1.44
CA LEU A 189 -4.74 6.83 -1.99
C LEU A 189 -5.17 8.22 -1.51
N LEU A 190 -4.76 8.63 -0.30
CA LEU A 190 -5.05 9.97 0.24
C LEU A 190 -4.68 11.14 -0.70
N PRO A 191 -3.54 11.14 -1.41
CA PRO A 191 -3.19 12.19 -2.36
C PRO A 191 -4.22 12.39 -3.48
N ALA A 192 -5.07 11.41 -3.77
CA ALA A 192 -6.15 11.54 -4.76
C ALA A 192 -7.13 12.68 -4.40
N ALA A 193 -7.27 13.03 -3.11
CA ALA A 193 -8.06 14.19 -2.69
C ALA A 193 -7.54 15.52 -3.27
N GLY A 194 -6.23 15.60 -3.58
CA GLY A 194 -5.62 16.74 -4.26
C GLY A 194 -6.07 16.94 -5.71
N LEU A 195 -6.75 15.95 -6.32
CA LEU A 195 -7.36 16.06 -7.65
C LEU A 195 -8.74 16.72 -7.62
N LEU A 196 -9.27 17.04 -6.43
CA LEU A 196 -10.56 17.70 -6.28
C LEU A 196 -10.43 19.22 -6.52
N PRO A 197 -11.50 19.88 -7.02
CA PRO A 197 -11.45 21.32 -7.25
C PRO A 197 -11.18 22.12 -5.97
N ALA A 198 -10.15 22.97 -5.99
CA ALA A 198 -9.71 23.77 -4.84
C ALA A 198 -10.84 24.62 -4.21
N ARG A 199 -11.78 25.10 -5.03
CA ARG A 199 -12.96 25.87 -4.58
C ARG A 199 -13.83 25.14 -3.55
N ARG A 200 -13.75 23.80 -3.49
CA ARG A 200 -14.54 22.96 -2.57
C ARG A 200 -13.71 22.40 -1.42
N ALA A 201 -12.42 22.74 -1.30
CA ALA A 201 -11.52 22.16 -0.31
C ALA A 201 -12.06 22.26 1.13
N ARG A 202 -12.58 23.43 1.54
CA ARG A 202 -13.16 23.63 2.88
C ARG A 202 -14.31 22.67 3.21
N TRP A 203 -15.14 22.34 2.22
CA TRP A 203 -16.28 21.45 2.41
C TRP A 203 -15.83 20.00 2.50
N TRP A 204 -14.81 19.62 1.73
CA TRP A 204 -14.19 18.30 1.83
C TRP A 204 -13.51 18.10 3.19
N LEU A 205 -12.79 19.10 3.69
CA LEU A 205 -12.17 19.06 5.02
C LEU A 205 -13.23 19.00 6.13
N ALA A 206 -14.31 19.77 6.01
CA ALA A 206 -15.42 19.70 6.96
C ALA A 206 -16.06 18.29 6.96
N ALA A 207 -16.32 17.71 5.78
CA ALA A 207 -16.86 16.37 5.67
C ALA A 207 -15.92 15.30 6.27
N GLN A 208 -14.60 15.43 6.07
CA GLN A 208 -13.59 14.57 6.70
C GLN A 208 -13.61 14.69 8.23
N ALA A 209 -13.64 15.92 8.75
CA ALA A 209 -13.68 16.15 10.19
C ALA A 209 -14.96 15.58 10.81
N VAL A 210 -16.12 15.79 10.18
CA VAL A 210 -17.39 15.22 10.63
C VAL A 210 -17.35 13.70 10.64
N LEU A 211 -16.83 13.06 9.57
CA LEU A 211 -16.71 11.60 9.55
C LEU A 211 -15.77 11.10 10.66
N ALA A 212 -14.60 11.71 10.82
CA ALA A 212 -13.64 11.33 11.86
C ALA A 212 -14.25 11.47 13.27
N LEU A 213 -14.96 12.57 13.54
CA LEU A 213 -15.68 12.75 14.80
C LEU A 213 -16.80 11.72 14.96
N ALA A 214 -17.59 11.46 13.92
CA ALA A 214 -18.64 10.45 13.98
C ALA A 214 -18.08 9.05 14.29
N VAL A 215 -16.99 8.64 13.63
CA VAL A 215 -16.30 7.36 13.91
C VAL A 215 -15.83 7.33 15.36
N ASN A 216 -15.15 8.38 15.83
CA ASN A 216 -14.61 8.42 17.19
C ASN A 216 -15.68 8.42 18.29
N HIS A 217 -16.86 9.00 18.04
CA HIS A 217 -17.90 9.18 19.06
C HIS A 217 -19.04 8.15 18.97
N LEU A 218 -19.28 7.56 17.81
CA LEU A 218 -20.39 6.63 17.58
C LEU A 218 -19.96 5.17 17.53
N LEU A 219 -18.67 4.90 17.22
CA LEU A 219 -18.16 3.53 17.13
C LEU A 219 -17.32 3.20 18.36
N LEU A 220 -17.67 2.10 19.02
CA LEU A 220 -16.84 1.51 20.04
C LEU A 220 -15.67 0.80 19.36
N THR A 221 -14.51 1.45 19.30
CA THR A 221 -13.29 0.85 18.77
C THR A 221 -12.58 0.11 19.89
N THR A 222 -12.92 -1.17 20.06
CA THR A 222 -12.19 -2.07 20.98
C THR A 222 -10.89 -2.49 20.31
N TRP A 223 -9.77 -1.99 20.83
CA TRP A 223 -8.42 -2.44 20.50
C TRP A 223 -7.84 -3.25 21.66
#